data_AF-A0AA90TS32-F1
#
_entry.id   AF-A0AA90TS32-F1
#
_cell.length_a   1.000
_cell.length_b   1.000
_cell.length_c   1.000
_cell.angle_alpha   90.00
_cell.angle_beta   90.00
_cell.angle_gamma   90.00
#
_symmetry.space_group_name_H-M   'P 1'
#
loop_
_entity.id
_entity.type
_entity.pdbx_description
1 polymer ?
#
loop_
_entity_poly.entity_id
_entity_poly.type
_entity_poly.pdbx_seq_one_letter_code
_entity_poly.pdbx_strand_id
1 'polypeptide(L)'
;MDALIRLAKVLHMRLDDLVFGENERGPGEDLALQFEAVNQFTDDGKQTVRELLEGKILKHEARRWDASRAALAQAKAPAAGGKRPVRAAGR
;
A
#
# COMPACT_ATOMS: atom_id res chain seq x y z
N MET A 1 0.32 2.65 21.18
CA MET A 1 -0.33 1.36 20.83
C MET A 1 -0.67 0.53 22.07
N ASP A 2 0.18 0.48 23.11
CA ASP A 2 -0.06 -0.34 24.31
C ASP A 2 -1.39 -0.11 25.04
N ALA A 3 -1.91 1.13 25.04
CA ALA A 3 -3.18 1.45 25.69
C ALA A 3 -4.38 0.72 25.04
N LEU A 4 -4.44 0.69 23.70
CA LEU A 4 -5.52 0.02 22.97
C LEU A 4 -5.44 -1.51 23.14
N ILE A 5 -4.23 -2.08 23.17
CA ILE A 5 -4.01 -3.52 23.42
C ILE A 5 -4.51 -3.90 24.82
N ARG A 6 -4.21 -3.08 25.84
CA ARG A 6 -4.68 -3.32 27.21
C ARG A 6 -6.20 -3.23 27.30
N LEU A 7 -6.80 -2.24 26.65
CA LEU A 7 -8.25 -2.06 26.63
C LEU A 7 -8.95 -3.25 25.96
N ALA A 8 -8.47 -3.70 24.80
CA ALA A 8 -9.02 -4.88 24.12
C ALA A 8 -8.95 -6.16 24.98
N LYS A 9 -7.84 -6.35 25.71
CA LYS A 9 -7.69 -7.48 26.64
C LYS A 9 -8.67 -7.43 27.81
N VAL A 10 -8.88 -6.26 28.41
CA VAL A 10 -9.83 -6.06 29.52
C VAL A 10 -11.27 -6.28 29.05
N LEU A 11 -11.60 -5.83 27.84
CA LEU A 11 -12.94 -5.98 27.26
C LEU A 11 -13.19 -7.36 26.64
N HIS A 12 -12.18 -8.24 26.58
CA HIS A 12 -12.23 -9.52 25.86
C HIS A 12 -12.68 -9.42 24.40
N MET A 13 -12.30 -8.32 23.74
CA MET A 13 -12.57 -8.09 22.32
C MET A 13 -11.28 -8.17 21.51
N ARG A 14 -11.36 -8.36 20.20
CA ARG A 14 -10.18 -8.24 19.34
C ARG A 14 -9.85 -6.75 19.19
N LEU A 15 -8.55 -6.44 19.09
CA LEU A 15 -8.10 -5.07 18.88
C LEU A 15 -8.74 -4.43 17.64
N ASP A 16 -8.96 -5.23 16.60
CA ASP A 16 -9.61 -4.77 15.37
C ASP A 16 -11.05 -4.30 15.59
N ASP A 17 -11.80 -4.95 16.48
CA ASP A 17 -13.20 -4.58 16.78
C ASP A 17 -13.28 -3.25 17.58
N LEU A 18 -12.17 -2.85 18.23
CA LEU A 18 -12.06 -1.59 18.96
C LEU A 18 -11.63 -0.42 18.05
N VAL A 19 -10.90 -0.73 16.98
CA VAL A 19 -10.29 0.27 16.08
C VAL A 19 -11.17 0.53 14.86
N PHE A 20 -11.91 -0.48 14.42
CA PHE A 20 -12.76 -0.41 13.23
C PHE A 20 -14.20 -0.76 13.60
N GLY A 21 -15.14 0.06 13.15
CA GLY A 21 -16.56 -0.30 13.16
C GLY A 21 -16.86 -1.48 12.22
N GLU A 22 -18.05 -2.07 12.36
CA GLU A 22 -18.49 -3.26 11.60
C GLU A 22 -18.33 -3.12 10.07
N ASN A 23 -18.39 -1.89 9.54
CA ASN A 23 -18.28 -1.57 8.12
C ASN A 23 -17.00 -0.79 7.74
N GLU A 24 -16.09 -0.57 8.68
CA GLU A 24 -14.83 0.17 8.42
C GLU A 24 -13.70 -0.75 7.92
N ARG A 25 -13.94 -2.06 7.90
CA ARG A 25 -13.08 -3.06 7.26
C ARG A 25 -13.82 -3.78 6.15
N GLY A 26 -13.23 -3.78 4.97
CA GLY A 26 -13.74 -4.53 3.83
C GLY A 26 -13.09 -4.08 2.53
N PRO A 27 -13.39 -4.77 1.42
CA PRO A 27 -13.16 -4.21 0.10
C PRO A 27 -13.89 -2.86 -0.01
N GLY A 28 -13.30 -1.89 -0.70
CA GLY A 28 -14.01 -0.64 -1.02
C GLY A 28 -15.29 -0.90 -1.81
N GLU A 29 -16.21 0.08 -1.86
CA GLU A 29 -17.52 -0.07 -2.52
C GLU A 29 -17.42 -0.67 -3.92
N ASP A 30 -16.43 -0.26 -4.70
CA ASP A 30 -16.20 -0.73 -6.08
C ASP A 30 -15.96 -2.24 -6.21
N LEU A 31 -15.55 -2.90 -5.11
CA LEU A 31 -15.22 -4.32 -5.06
C LEU A 31 -16.16 -5.13 -4.16
N ALA A 32 -17.05 -4.48 -3.41
CA ALA A 32 -17.90 -5.13 -2.42
C ALA A 32 -18.75 -6.27 -3.03
N LEU A 33 -19.43 -5.99 -4.16
CA LEU A 33 -20.29 -6.96 -4.84
C LEU A 33 -19.52 -8.17 -5.39
N GLN A 34 -18.30 -7.95 -5.85
CA GLN A 34 -17.45 -9.02 -6.40
C GLN A 34 -16.98 -9.94 -5.28
N PHE A 35 -16.63 -9.40 -4.11
CA PHE A 35 -16.27 -10.22 -2.96
C PHE A 35 -17.48 -10.96 -2.36
N GLU A 36 -18.69 -10.38 -2.42
CA GLU A 36 -19.93 -11.10 -2.10
C GLU A 36 -20.13 -12.30 -3.04
N ALA A 37 -19.95 -12.11 -4.35
CA ALA A 37 -20.04 -13.20 -5.32
C ALA A 37 -18.99 -14.30 -5.06
N VAL A 38 -17.74 -13.92 -4.75
CA VAL A 38 -16.67 -14.87 -4.41
C VAL A 38 -17.00 -15.69 -3.16
N ASN A 39 -17.72 -15.13 -2.18
CA ASN A 39 -18.14 -15.88 -0.99
C ASN A 39 -19.05 -17.07 -1.32
N GLN A 40 -19.74 -17.03 -2.47
CA GLN A 40 -20.60 -18.11 -2.96
C GLN A 40 -19.85 -19.18 -3.78
N PHE A 41 -18.56 -19.01 -4.03
CA PHE A 41 -17.78 -19.98 -4.79
C PHE A 41 -17.50 -21.25 -3.97
N THR A 42 -17.16 -22.33 -4.67
CA THR A 42 -16.56 -23.53 -4.07
C THR A 42 -15.22 -23.21 -3.43
N ASP A 43 -14.74 -24.06 -2.53
CA ASP A 43 -13.45 -23.85 -1.86
C ASP A 43 -12.28 -23.76 -2.86
N ASP A 44 -12.26 -24.61 -3.87
CA ASP A 44 -11.28 -24.56 -4.96
C ASP A 44 -11.35 -23.23 -5.75
N GLY A 45 -12.57 -22.73 -5.97
CA GLY A 45 -12.79 -21.44 -6.62
C GLY A 45 -12.27 -20.28 -5.76
N LYS A 46 -12.56 -20.30 -4.45
CA LYS A 46 -12.04 -19.32 -3.48
C LYS A 46 -10.51 -19.37 -3.40
N GLN A 47 -9.93 -20.56 -3.44
CA GLN A 47 -8.48 -20.76 -3.42
C GLN A 47 -7.83 -20.12 -4.66
N THR A 48 -8.40 -20.34 -5.83
CA THR A 48 -7.92 -19.71 -7.08
C THR A 48 -7.98 -18.18 -7.01
N VAL A 49 -9.06 -17.61 -6.47
CA VAL A 49 -9.18 -16.15 -6.28
C VAL A 49 -8.12 -15.62 -5.33
N ARG A 50 -7.82 -16.34 -4.25
CA ARG A 50 -6.80 -15.97 -3.26
C ARG A 50 -5.42 -15.91 -3.91
N GLU A 51 -5.04 -16.94 -4.65
CA GLU A 51 -3.76 -17.01 -5.37
C GLU A 51 -3.61 -15.87 -6.39
N LEU A 52 -4.68 -15.55 -7.10
CA LEU A 52 -4.68 -14.42 -8.03
C LEU A 52 -4.43 -13.09 -7.30
N LEU A 53 -5.15 -12.82 -6.21
CA LEU A 53 -5.00 -11.59 -5.43
C LEU A 53 -3.59 -11.48 -4.85
N GLU A 54 -3.05 -12.55 -4.29
CA GLU A 54 -1.68 -12.62 -3.77
C GLU A 54 -0.65 -12.28 -4.87
N GLY A 55 -0.79 -12.86 -6.07
CA GLY A 55 0.06 -12.54 -7.20
C GLY A 55 -0.02 -11.07 -7.63
N LYS A 56 -1.21 -10.46 -7.60
CA LYS A 56 -1.39 -9.04 -7.92
C LYS A 56 -0.78 -8.12 -6.87
N ILE A 57 -0.94 -8.44 -5.58
CA ILE A 57 -0.35 -7.69 -4.46
C ILE A 57 1.18 -7.74 -4.57
N LEU A 58 1.76 -8.92 -4.78
CA LEU A 58 3.21 -9.07 -4.92
C LEU A 58 3.75 -8.25 -6.10
N LYS A 59 3.06 -8.30 -7.25
CA LYS A 59 3.44 -7.51 -8.44
C LYS A 59 3.35 -6.01 -8.19
N HIS A 60 2.35 -5.56 -7.43
CA HIS A 60 2.21 -4.15 -7.06
C HIS A 60 3.36 -3.69 -6.16
N GLU A 61 3.64 -4.43 -5.09
CA GLU A 61 4.71 -4.08 -4.14
C GLU A 61 6.09 -4.13 -4.79
N ALA A 62 6.37 -5.11 -5.64
CA ALA A 62 7.63 -5.18 -6.40
C ALA A 62 7.87 -3.89 -7.22
N ARG A 63 6.85 -3.45 -7.98
CA ARG A 63 6.92 -2.21 -8.77
C ARG A 63 7.14 -0.98 -7.89
N ARG A 64 6.46 -0.92 -6.74
CA ARG A 64 6.58 0.18 -5.79
C ARG A 64 8.00 0.26 -5.21
N TRP A 65 8.62 -0.87 -4.88
CA TRP A 65 10.00 -0.91 -4.40
C TRP A 65 11.00 -0.48 -5.46
N ASP A 66 10.82 -0.90 -6.72
CA ASP A 66 11.66 -0.47 -7.83
C ASP A 66 11.57 1.05 -8.05
N ALA A 67 10.35 1.59 -8.04
CA ALA A 67 10.12 3.04 -8.16
C ALA A 67 10.72 3.81 -6.98
N SER A 68 10.57 3.29 -5.74
CA SER A 68 11.16 3.90 -4.55
C SER A 68 12.69 3.90 -4.60
N ARG A 69 13.32 2.84 -5.10
CA ARG A 69 14.78 2.76 -5.31
C ARG A 69 15.24 3.76 -6.36
N ALA A 70 14.51 3.88 -7.48
CA ALA A 70 14.80 4.86 -8.51
C ALA A 70 14.69 6.31 -8.00
N ALA A 71 13.70 6.61 -7.15
CA ALA A 71 13.55 7.92 -6.52
C ALA A 71 14.70 8.24 -5.55
N LEU A 72 15.10 7.28 -4.72
CA LEU A 72 16.25 7.43 -3.81
C LEU A 72 17.58 7.61 -4.57
N ALA A 73 17.75 6.96 -5.73
CA ALA A 73 18.91 7.13 -6.59
C ALA A 73 18.96 8.53 -7.22
N GLN A 74 17.81 9.05 -7.68
CA GLN A 74 17.70 10.39 -8.26
C GLN A 74 17.97 11.50 -7.23
N ALA A 75 17.55 11.30 -5.97
CA ALA A 75 17.83 12.24 -4.87
C ALA A 75 19.32 12.31 -4.48
N LYS A 76 20.13 11.29 -4.82
CA LYS A 76 21.57 11.22 -4.49
C LYS A 76 22.48 11.70 -5.62
N ALA A 77 21.95 12.01 -6.81
CA ALA A 77 22.75 12.55 -7.91
C ALA A 77 23.22 13.98 -7.56
N PRO A 78 24.53 14.29 -7.62
CA PRO A 78 25.00 15.63 -7.32
C PRO A 78 24.58 16.58 -8.44
N ALA A 79 24.15 17.78 -8.06
CA ALA A 79 23.94 18.91 -8.97
C ALA A 79 25.26 19.31 -9.65
N ALA A 80 25.66 18.56 -10.68
CA ALA A 80 26.81 18.88 -11.51
C ALA A 80 26.33 19.61 -12.76
N GLY A 81 26.73 20.88 -12.91
CA GLY A 81 26.79 21.51 -14.23
C GLY A 81 26.20 22.91 -14.41
N GLY A 82 26.21 23.78 -13.39
CA GLY A 82 25.94 25.21 -13.60
C GLY A 82 27.14 25.95 -14.21
N LYS A 83 27.45 25.77 -15.50
CA LYS A 83 28.41 26.64 -16.21
C LYS A 83 27.80 28.05 -16.29
N ARG A 84 28.33 28.99 -15.49
CA ARG A 84 27.99 30.42 -15.59
C ARG A 84 28.46 30.96 -16.94
N PRO A 85 27.59 31.53 -17.80
CA PRO A 85 28.07 32.27 -18.95
C PRO A 85 28.69 33.58 -18.43
N VAL A 86 29.99 33.76 -18.64
CA VAL A 86 30.65 35.05 -18.46
C VAL A 86 30.13 35.98 -19.55
N ARG A 87 29.23 36.89 -19.17
CA ARG A 87 28.76 37.96 -20.04
C ARG A 87 29.94 38.89 -20.34
N ALA A 88 30.39 38.86 -21.60
CA ALA A 88 31.33 39.81 -22.14
C ALA A 88 30.78 41.24 -21.96
N ALA A 89 31.46 42.04 -21.15
CA ALA A 89 31.24 43.48 -21.06
C ALA A 89 32.26 44.14 -22.00
N GLY A 90 31.76 44.79 -23.05
CA GLY A 90 32.57 45.63 -23.91
C GLY A 90 33.03 46.90 -23.20
N ARG A 91 34.28 47.28 -23.45
CA ARG A 91 34.67 48.52 -24.13
C ARG A 91 36.17 48.47 -24.42
#